data_AF-A0A6L8GI49-F1
#
_entry.id   AF-A0A6L8GI49-F1
#
_cell.length_a   1.000
_cell.length_b   1.000
_cell.length_c   1.000
_cell.angle_alpha   90.00
_cell.angle_beta   90.00
_cell.angle_gamma   90.00
#
_symmetry.space_group_name_H-M   'P 1'
#
loop_
_entity.id
_entity.type
_entity.pdbx_description
1 polymer ?
#
loop_
_entity_poly.entity_id
_entity_poly.type
_entity_poly.pdbx_seq_one_letter_code
_entity_poly.pdbx_strand_id
1 'polypeptide(L)'
;MRTLIALALALVWLAPLPLAAQDIPRTPWGDPDFRGHWVAGTSAPMENPIQDAWQLTEEEFRRYPTAQFFPDHQAAPGMQRQERPMIIDPPDGRIPLQDWAIEKRVEIMANQDKLEFLDPRVKCLPAA
;
A
#
# COMPACT_ATOMS: atom_id res chain seq x y z
N MET A 1 -48.55 15.97 -0.83
CA MET A 1 -47.87 15.61 0.44
C MET A 1 -47.72 14.11 0.64
N ARG A 2 -48.79 13.31 0.63
CA ARG A 2 -48.71 11.84 0.83
C ARG A 2 -47.79 11.11 -0.17
N THR A 3 -47.82 11.51 -1.44
CA THR A 3 -46.97 10.94 -2.50
C THR A 3 -45.48 11.30 -2.35
N LEU A 4 -45.17 12.53 -1.92
CA LEU A 4 -43.80 12.98 -1.65
C LEU A 4 -43.19 12.27 -0.43
N ILE A 5 -44.00 12.01 0.59
CA ILE A 5 -43.59 11.25 1.78
C ILE A 5 -43.30 9.78 1.40
N ALA A 6 -44.14 9.17 0.57
CA ALA A 6 -43.92 7.81 0.08
C ALA A 6 -42.64 7.70 -0.78
N LEU A 7 -42.36 8.70 -1.62
CA LEU A 7 -41.15 8.73 -2.45
C LEU A 7 -39.88 8.90 -1.61
N ALA A 8 -39.91 9.76 -0.59
CA ALA A 8 -38.79 9.98 0.32
C ALA A 8 -38.49 8.72 1.16
N LEU A 9 -39.53 8.03 1.64
CA LEU A 9 -39.38 6.75 2.34
C LEU A 9 -38.80 5.65 1.45
N ALA A 10 -39.23 5.58 0.19
CA ALA A 10 -38.66 4.65 -0.79
C ALA A 10 -37.18 4.96 -1.07
N LEU A 11 -36.80 6.24 -1.18
CA LEU A 11 -35.41 6.65 -1.41
C LEU A 11 -34.49 6.34 -0.21
N VAL A 12 -35.01 6.44 1.02
CA VAL A 12 -34.30 6.03 2.25
C VAL A 12 -34.14 4.50 2.33
N TRP A 13 -35.08 3.74 1.76
CA TRP A 13 -35.01 2.28 1.67
C TRP A 13 -34.09 1.79 0.54
N LEU A 14 -33.95 2.59 -0.52
CA LEU A 14 -33.02 2.39 -1.63
C LEU A 14 -31.62 2.99 -1.36
N ALA A 15 -31.39 3.56 -0.17
CA ALA A 15 -30.05 3.92 0.24
C ALA A 15 -29.19 2.64 0.25
N PRO A 16 -28.05 2.61 -0.44
CA PRO A 16 -27.21 1.42 -0.48
C PRO A 16 -26.78 1.11 0.95
N LEU A 17 -27.19 -0.05 1.46
CA LEU A 17 -26.64 -0.60 2.70
C LEU A 17 -25.11 -0.55 2.56
N PRO A 18 -24.39 0.20 3.41
CA PRO A 18 -22.96 0.29 3.26
C PRO A 18 -22.37 -1.08 3.59
N LEU A 19 -21.66 -1.66 2.61
CA LEU A 19 -20.35 -2.28 2.81
C LEU A 19 -20.23 -3.40 3.87
N ALA A 20 -21.33 -4.01 4.29
CA ALA A 20 -21.30 -5.22 5.10
C ALA A 20 -21.19 -6.42 4.15
N ALA A 21 -20.10 -7.18 4.29
CA ALA A 21 -19.85 -8.47 3.64
C ALA A 21 -19.39 -8.43 2.17
N GLN A 22 -18.19 -7.91 1.93
CA GLN A 22 -17.28 -8.74 1.14
C GLN A 22 -16.78 -9.82 2.11
N ASP A 23 -17.28 -11.04 1.97
CA ASP A 23 -16.89 -12.18 2.80
C ASP A 23 -15.46 -12.59 2.41
N ILE A 24 -14.47 -11.86 2.93
CA ILE A 24 -13.05 -12.09 2.67
C ILE A 24 -12.68 -13.40 3.38
N PRO A 25 -12.13 -14.41 2.66
CA PRO A 25 -11.65 -15.63 3.30
C PRO A 25 -10.73 -15.29 4.49
N ARG A 26 -11.00 -15.90 5.65
CA ARG A 26 -10.20 -15.70 6.87
C ARG A 26 -9.45 -16.98 7.25
N THR A 27 -8.30 -16.81 7.88
CA THR A 27 -7.56 -17.90 8.50
C THR A 27 -8.28 -18.40 9.77
N PRO A 28 -7.96 -19.58 10.31
CA PRO A 28 -8.55 -20.07 11.56
C PRO A 28 -8.35 -19.16 12.78
N TRP A 29 -7.41 -18.21 12.70
CA TRP A 29 -7.08 -17.26 13.76
C TRP A 29 -7.71 -15.87 13.53
N GLY A 30 -8.52 -15.70 12.48
CA GLY A 30 -9.35 -14.51 12.24
C GLY A 30 -8.77 -13.48 11.26
N ASP A 31 -7.54 -13.66 10.79
CA ASP A 31 -6.89 -12.74 9.85
C ASP A 31 -7.34 -12.96 8.41
N PRO A 32 -7.25 -11.96 7.51
CA PRO A 32 -7.49 -12.18 6.09
C PRO A 32 -6.52 -13.23 5.50
N ASP A 33 -7.05 -14.12 4.67
CA ASP A 33 -6.30 -15.19 4.02
C ASP A 33 -5.81 -14.76 2.63
N PHE A 34 -4.51 -14.47 2.53
CA PHE A 34 -3.86 -14.00 1.31
C PHE A 34 -3.19 -15.11 0.48
N ARG A 35 -3.48 -16.39 0.76
CA ARG A 35 -2.92 -17.52 0.01
C ARG A 35 -3.40 -17.51 -1.44
N GLY A 36 -2.50 -17.72 -2.40
CA GLY A 36 -2.83 -17.80 -3.82
C GLY A 36 -1.64 -17.55 -4.74
N HIS A 37 -1.89 -17.59 -6.05
CA HIS A 37 -0.95 -17.11 -7.07
C HIS A 37 -1.35 -15.71 -7.49
N TRP A 38 -0.45 -14.76 -7.27
CA TRP A 38 -0.65 -13.35 -7.62
C TRP A 38 0.16 -13.01 -8.86
N VAL A 39 -0.48 -12.33 -9.82
CA VAL A 39 0.23 -11.80 -10.98
C VAL A 39 0.98 -10.55 -10.54
N ALA A 40 2.32 -10.60 -10.60
CA ALA A 40 3.14 -9.41 -10.43
C ALA A 40 2.89 -8.45 -11.60
N GLY A 41 2.69 -7.16 -11.32
CA GLY A 41 2.84 -6.13 -12.35
C GLY A 41 1.68 -5.17 -12.58
N THR A 42 0.53 -5.28 -11.91
CA THR A 42 -0.62 -4.38 -12.16
C THR A 42 -0.34 -2.89 -11.85
N SER A 43 0.83 -2.55 -11.31
CA SER A 43 1.23 -1.19 -10.86
C SER A 43 0.26 -0.56 -9.86
N ALA A 44 -0.64 -1.37 -9.28
CA ALA A 44 -1.55 -0.93 -8.24
C ALA A 44 -0.75 -0.46 -7.02
N PRO A 45 -1.10 0.69 -6.43
CA PRO A 45 -0.51 1.07 -5.16
C PRO A 45 -0.85 0.02 -4.10
N MET A 46 0.10 -0.31 -3.22
CA MET A 46 -0.14 -1.27 -2.13
C MET A 46 -1.15 -0.67 -1.14
N GLU A 47 -0.83 0.51 -0.61
CA GLU A 47 -1.63 1.28 0.35
C GLU A 47 -2.22 2.53 -0.29
N ASN A 48 -3.18 3.16 0.38
CA ASN A 48 -3.60 4.52 0.01
C ASN A 48 -2.43 5.50 0.19
N PRO A 49 -2.09 6.29 -0.85
CA PRO A 49 -1.00 7.25 -0.75
C PRO A 49 -1.27 8.24 0.39
N ILE A 50 -0.30 8.33 1.30
CA ILE A 50 -0.30 9.29 2.38
C ILE A 50 0.36 10.55 1.80
N GLN A 51 -0.41 11.61 1.58
CA GLN A 51 0.04 12.91 1.05
C GLN A 51 0.36 12.91 -0.46
N ASP A 52 0.88 14.05 -0.94
CA ASP A 52 1.39 14.21 -2.30
C ASP A 52 2.45 13.13 -2.61
N ALA A 53 2.61 12.80 -3.90
CA ALA A 53 3.60 11.83 -4.33
C ALA A 53 4.96 12.10 -3.66
N TRP A 54 5.53 11.09 -2.98
CA TRP A 54 6.86 11.20 -2.40
C TRP A 54 7.85 11.49 -3.53
N GLN A 55 8.38 12.70 -3.54
CA GLN A 55 9.35 13.19 -4.51
C GLN A 55 10.60 13.54 -3.73
N LEU A 56 11.70 12.83 -4.02
CA LEU A 56 13.01 13.22 -3.50
C LEU A 56 13.36 14.59 -4.06
N THR A 57 13.94 15.46 -3.22
CA THR A 57 14.63 16.64 -3.74
C THR A 57 15.87 16.20 -4.51
N GLU A 58 16.36 17.04 -5.42
CA GLU A 58 17.58 16.77 -6.20
C GLU A 58 18.79 16.47 -5.30
N GLU A 59 18.88 17.12 -4.14
CA GLU A 59 19.96 16.89 -3.17
C GLU A 59 19.85 15.52 -2.51
N GLU A 60 18.64 15.13 -2.07
CA GLU A 60 18.41 13.80 -1.51
C GLU A 60 18.63 12.71 -2.57
N PHE A 61 18.17 12.94 -3.80
CA PHE A 61 18.40 12.05 -4.94
C PHE A 61 19.89 11.84 -5.21
N ARG A 62 20.74 12.86 -5.07
CA ARG A 62 22.19 12.71 -5.21
C ARG A 62 22.82 11.89 -4.08
N ARG A 63 22.20 11.87 -2.89
CA ARG A 63 22.70 11.16 -1.71
C ARG A 63 22.29 9.70 -1.67
N TYR A 64 21.15 9.37 -2.27
CA TYR A 64 20.75 7.99 -2.52
C TYR A 64 21.22 7.64 -3.93
N PRO A 65 22.25 6.80 -4.13
CA PRO A 65 22.44 6.22 -5.45
C PRO A 65 21.15 5.47 -5.78
N THR A 66 20.29 6.07 -6.60
CA THR A 66 19.15 5.34 -7.13
C THR A 66 19.79 4.25 -7.94
N ALA A 67 19.78 3.05 -7.37
CA ALA A 67 20.10 1.87 -8.12
C ALA A 67 19.01 1.79 -9.20
N GLN A 68 19.28 2.43 -10.33
CA GLN A 68 18.53 2.34 -11.56
C GLN A 68 18.85 0.95 -12.11
N PHE A 69 18.40 -0.07 -11.38
CA PHE A 69 18.67 -1.47 -11.65
C PHE A 69 18.11 -1.84 -13.02
N PHE A 70 17.12 -1.10 -13.49
CA PHE A 70 16.52 -1.22 -14.81
C PHE A 70 16.50 0.16 -15.47
N PRO A 71 17.19 0.36 -16.61
CA PRO A 71 17.30 1.66 -17.27
C PRO A 71 15.95 2.18 -17.82
N ASP A 72 14.95 1.31 -17.96
CA ASP A 72 13.67 1.64 -18.58
C ASP A 72 12.50 1.07 -17.76
N HIS A 73 12.08 1.77 -16.70
CA HIS A 73 10.81 1.47 -16.00
C HIS A 73 9.59 1.92 -16.81
N GLN A 74 9.57 1.65 -18.11
CA GLN A 74 8.36 1.86 -18.89
C GLN A 74 7.38 0.74 -18.53
N ALA A 75 6.12 1.11 -18.26
CA ALA A 75 5.07 0.14 -18.07
C ALA A 75 5.03 -0.80 -19.30
N ALA A 76 4.85 -2.11 -19.08
CA ALA A 76 4.75 -3.06 -20.18
C ALA A 76 3.64 -2.62 -21.16
N PRO A 77 3.81 -2.78 -22.49
CA PRO A 77 2.78 -2.43 -23.46
C PRO A 77 1.43 -3.08 -23.11
N GLY A 78 0.37 -2.27 -23.00
CA GLY A 78 -0.97 -2.74 -22.61
C GLY A 78 -1.20 -2.85 -21.09
N MET A 79 -0.21 -2.53 -20.26
CA MET A 79 -0.40 -2.45 -18.81
C MET A 79 -1.25 -1.22 -18.47
N GLN A 80 -2.44 -1.45 -17.92
CA GLN A 80 -3.27 -0.39 -17.38
C GLN A 80 -2.87 -0.08 -15.95
N ARG A 81 -2.61 1.20 -15.67
CA ARG A 81 -2.39 1.67 -14.30
C ARG A 81 -3.66 1.43 -13.49
N GLN A 82 -3.54 0.67 -12.41
CA GLN A 82 -4.61 0.47 -11.46
C GLN A 82 -4.50 1.56 -10.38
N GLU A 83 -5.52 2.42 -10.26
CA GLU A 83 -5.54 3.45 -9.22
C GLU A 83 -6.13 2.94 -7.89
N ARG A 84 -6.67 1.72 -7.88
CA ARG A 84 -7.24 1.11 -6.67
C ARG A 84 -6.10 0.50 -5.83
N PRO A 85 -6.03 0.79 -4.53
CA PRO A 85 -5.06 0.16 -3.64
C PRO A 85 -5.32 -1.34 -3.53
N MET A 86 -4.25 -2.11 -3.32
CA MET A 86 -4.35 -3.56 -3.11
C MET A 86 -4.91 -3.90 -1.72
N ILE A 87 -4.71 -3.03 -0.73
CA ILE A 87 -5.25 -3.19 0.62
C ILE A 87 -6.72 -2.74 0.64
N ILE A 88 -7.60 -3.67 0.97
CA ILE A 88 -9.06 -3.46 1.07
C ILE A 88 -9.52 -3.41 2.54
N ASP A 89 -8.77 -4.03 3.44
CA ASP A 89 -9.03 -4.10 4.88
C ASP A 89 -7.71 -3.78 5.62
N PRO A 90 -7.65 -2.70 6.42
CA PRO A 90 -8.74 -1.82 6.82
C PRO A 90 -9.31 -0.94 5.69
N PRO A 91 -10.57 -0.45 5.81
CA PRO A 91 -11.26 0.31 4.75
C PRO A 91 -10.57 1.61 4.32
N ASP A 92 -9.70 2.16 5.17
CA ASP A 92 -8.89 3.33 4.86
C ASP A 92 -7.67 2.98 3.99
N GLY A 93 -7.46 1.70 3.68
CA GLY A 93 -6.40 1.20 2.79
C GLY A 93 -5.00 1.36 3.38
N ARG A 94 -4.86 1.43 4.71
CA ARG A 94 -3.59 1.70 5.41
C ARG A 94 -3.24 0.56 6.35
N ILE A 95 -2.02 0.03 6.29
CA ILE A 95 -1.54 -0.89 7.31
C ILE A 95 -0.74 -0.08 8.34
N PRO A 96 -1.22 0.08 9.58
CA PRO A 96 -0.46 0.80 10.59
C PRO A 96 0.83 0.04 10.90
N LEU A 97 1.96 0.75 10.80
CA LEU A 97 3.23 0.21 11.25
C LEU A 97 3.14 -0.02 12.76
N GLN A 98 3.55 -1.21 13.19
CA GLN A 98 3.57 -1.54 14.61
C GLN A 98 4.61 -0.69 15.35
N ASP A 99 4.34 -0.30 16.60
CA ASP A 99 5.24 0.57 17.37
C ASP A 99 6.66 0.01 17.46
N TRP A 100 6.80 -1.30 17.70
CA TRP A 100 8.09 -1.97 17.73
C TRP A 100 8.85 -1.88 16.39
N ALA A 101 8.13 -1.82 15.27
CA ALA A 101 8.73 -1.70 13.94
C ALA A 101 9.21 -0.26 13.68
N ILE A 102 8.47 0.74 14.19
CA ILE A 102 8.90 2.14 14.19
C ILE A 102 10.18 2.29 15.00
N GLU A 103 10.21 1.76 16.23
CA GLU A 103 11.38 1.79 17.10
C GLU A 103 12.59 1.10 16.45
N LYS A 104 12.38 -0.09 15.87
CA LYS A 104 13.43 -0.81 15.15
C LYS A 104 13.98 -0.03 13.96
N ARG A 105 13.10 0.66 13.20
CA ARG A 105 13.54 1.54 12.10
C ARG A 105 14.41 2.68 12.62
N VAL A 106 14.02 3.32 13.73
CA VAL A 106 14.82 4.40 14.34
C VAL A 106 16.19 3.88 14.78
N GLU A 107 16.24 2.71 15.44
CA GLU A 107 17.48 2.06 15.85
C GLU A 107 18.40 1.79 14.65
N ILE A 108 17.88 1.19 13.58
CA ILE A 108 18.65 0.88 12.36
C ILE A 108 19.20 2.17 11.74
N MET A 109 18.37 3.20 11.60
CA MET A 109 18.78 4.48 10.99
C MET A 109 19.85 5.21 11.82
N ALA A 110 19.83 5.06 13.14
CA ALA A 110 20.83 5.65 14.02
C ALA A 110 22.18 4.90 14.01
N ASN A 111 22.25 3.69 13.46
CA ASN A 111 23.43 2.82 13.50
C ASN A 111 23.85 2.34 12.10
N GLN A 112 23.63 3.16 11.05
CA GLN A 112 23.96 2.79 9.66
C GLN A 112 25.46 2.60 9.40
N ASP A 113 26.34 3.01 10.33
CA ASP A 113 27.78 2.77 10.29
C ASP A 113 28.18 1.36 10.75
N LYS A 114 27.25 0.63 11.38
CA LYS A 114 27.49 -0.70 11.95
C LYS A 114 26.92 -1.79 11.05
N LEU A 115 27.78 -2.73 10.68
CA LEU A 115 27.44 -3.79 9.73
C LEU A 115 26.23 -4.62 10.19
N GLU A 116 26.08 -4.91 11.47
CA GLU A 116 24.99 -5.72 12.00
C GLU A 116 23.61 -5.10 11.77
N PHE A 117 23.49 -3.78 11.69
CA PHE A 117 22.24 -3.04 11.46
C PHE A 117 21.95 -2.78 9.99
N LEU A 118 22.92 -3.00 9.10
CA LEU A 118 22.71 -2.85 7.67
C LEU A 118 21.78 -3.94 7.12
N ASP A 119 20.86 -3.51 6.26
CA ASP A 119 19.98 -4.39 5.51
C ASP A 119 20.80 -5.41 4.69
N PRO A 120 20.41 -6.70 4.64
CA PRO A 120 21.14 -7.72 3.88
C PRO A 120 21.37 -7.38 2.41
N ARG A 121 20.47 -6.61 1.79
CA ARG A 121 20.64 -6.10 0.43
C ARG A 121 21.81 -5.14 0.34
N VAL A 122 22.01 -4.25 1.32
CA VAL A 122 23.16 -3.32 1.35
C VAL A 122 24.47 -4.08 1.55
N LYS A 123 24.44 -5.20 2.27
CA LYS A 123 25.61 -6.09 2.46
C LYS A 123 26.00 -6.83 1.17
N CYS A 124 25.02 -7.24 0.38
CA CYS A 124 25.22 -8.14 -0.77
C CYS A 124 25.19 -7.43 -2.14
N LEU A 125 24.46 -6.34 -2.26
CA LEU A 125 24.41 -5.50 -3.45
C LEU A 125 25.18 -4.21 -3.12
N PRO A 126 26.38 -3.99 -3.67
CA PRO A 126 27.02 -2.70 -3.52
C PRO A 126 26.06 -1.64 -4.04
N ALA A 127 25.74 -0.66 -3.19
CA ALA A 127 25.12 0.57 -3.64
C ALA A 127 26.05 1.14 -4.72
N ALA A 128 25.58 1.16 -5.97
CA ALA A 128 26.35 1.61 -7.12
C ALA A 128 26.78 3.07 -6.94
#